data_AF-A0A0M9DQP7-F1
#
_entry.id   AF-A0A0M9DQP7-F1
#
_cell.length_a   1.000
_cell.length_b   1.000
_cell.length_c   1.000
_cell.angle_alpha   90.00
_cell.angle_beta   90.00
_cell.angle_gamma   90.00
#
_symmetry.space_group_name_H-M   'P 1'
#
loop_
_entity.id
_entity.type
_entity.pdbx_description
1 polymer ?
#
loop_
_entity_poly.entity_id
_entity_poly.type
_entity_poly.pdbx_seq_one_letter_code
_entity_poly.pdbx_strand_id
1 'polypeptide(L)'
;MGILINLYRVKKAESFEELTDFQNELDKANASKVNLHKLAGDICMIFNNNTDLYKETNTIPYKMIFGHQIEKTIGTREIYGFLPTLEVKQIVDWIQQNKIDTESGFFNVYENTLQEVKEELEYWDSPDKTELYENYIKPLTDFYFVALKEENAIIITGE
;
A
#
# COMPACT_ATOMS: atom_id res chain seq x y z
N MET A 1 -18.10 5.08 -7.91
CA MET A 1 -17.11 6.04 -7.39
C MET A 1 -16.03 5.21 -6.73
N GLY A 2 -14.77 5.35 -7.14
CA GLY A 2 -13.66 4.57 -6.56
C GLY A 2 -12.96 5.41 -5.50
N ILE A 3 -12.60 4.79 -4.38
CA ILE A 3 -11.84 5.41 -3.29
C ILE A 3 -10.38 5.47 -3.73
N LEU A 4 -9.76 6.65 -3.66
CA LEU A 4 -8.35 6.83 -3.94
C LEU A 4 -7.54 6.53 -2.69
N ILE A 5 -6.69 5.51 -2.73
CA ILE A 5 -5.82 5.18 -1.59
C ILE A 5 -4.49 5.92 -1.73
N ASN A 6 -4.17 6.72 -0.72
CA ASN A 6 -2.91 7.45 -0.62
C ASN A 6 -2.13 6.98 0.60
N LEU A 7 -0.82 6.78 0.44
CA LEU A 7 0.11 6.43 1.49
C LEU A 7 1.07 7.59 1.75
N TYR A 8 1.19 8.01 3.00
CA TYR A 8 2.03 9.13 3.43
C TYR A 8 3.10 8.64 4.39
N ARG A 9 4.37 8.93 4.09
CA ARG A 9 5.45 8.78 5.08
C ARG A 9 5.37 9.91 6.08
N VAL A 10 5.20 9.58 7.34
CA VAL A 10 5.22 10.54 8.44
C VAL A 10 6.41 10.26 9.35
N LYS A 11 6.64 11.14 10.33
CA LYS A 11 7.68 10.90 11.33
C LYS A 11 7.54 9.52 11.98
N LYS A 12 8.65 9.05 12.55
CA LYS A 12 8.70 7.84 13.38
C LYS A 12 7.57 7.84 14.41
N ALA A 13 6.79 6.77 14.41
CA ALA A 13 5.72 6.51 15.37
C ALA A 13 5.48 5.00 15.48
N GLU A 14 5.14 4.53 16.68
CA GLU A 14 4.71 3.13 16.89
C GLU A 14 3.21 3.00 17.16
N SER A 15 2.55 4.11 17.43
CA SER A 15 1.09 4.22 17.55
C SER A 15 0.60 5.47 16.82
N PHE A 16 -0.65 5.43 16.37
CA PHE A 16 -1.27 6.57 15.70
C PHE A 16 -1.36 7.79 16.63
N GLU A 17 -1.59 7.57 17.92
CA GLU A 17 -1.72 8.61 18.95
C GLU A 17 -0.44 9.44 19.17
N GLU A 18 0.74 8.93 18.77
CA GLU A 18 2.02 9.68 18.85
C GLU A 18 2.10 10.84 17.82
N LEU A 19 1.22 10.82 16.82
CA LEU A 19 1.16 11.84 15.78
C LEU A 19 0.27 13.00 16.23
N THR A 20 0.81 13.91 17.02
CA THR A 20 0.01 14.97 17.66
C THR A 20 -0.51 16.08 16.74
N ASP A 21 0.04 16.25 15.54
CA ASP A 21 -0.30 17.33 14.60
C ASP A 21 -0.46 16.80 13.16
N PHE A 22 -1.50 15.99 12.97
CA PHE A 22 -1.75 15.24 11.74
C PHE A 22 -1.82 16.09 10.47
N GLN A 23 -2.47 17.25 10.53
CA GLN A 23 -2.62 18.09 9.34
C GLN A 23 -1.25 18.56 8.85
N ASN A 24 -0.40 19.05 9.77
CA ASN A 24 0.94 19.47 9.42
C ASN A 24 1.85 18.31 8.99
N GLU A 25 1.72 17.11 9.58
CA GLU A 25 2.46 15.93 9.14
C GLU A 25 2.07 15.52 7.71
N LEU A 26 0.77 15.47 7.39
CA LEU A 26 0.29 15.13 6.05
C LEU A 26 0.64 16.19 5.00
N ASP A 27 0.57 17.47 5.36
CA ASP A 27 0.90 18.56 4.42
C ASP A 27 2.40 18.57 4.09
N LYS A 28 3.27 18.24 5.06
CA LYS A 28 4.70 18.01 4.81
C LYS A 28 4.95 16.75 3.97
N ALA A 29 4.18 15.70 4.22
CA ALA A 29 4.30 14.41 3.54
C ALA A 29 3.67 14.39 2.14
N ASN A 30 2.93 15.44 1.74
CA ASN A 30 2.21 15.44 0.48
C ASN A 30 3.12 15.31 -0.75
N ALA A 31 4.37 15.80 -0.65
CA ALA A 31 5.38 15.65 -1.71
C ALA A 31 6.00 14.24 -1.77
N SER A 32 5.87 13.45 -0.70
CA SER A 32 6.43 12.11 -0.58
C SER A 32 5.39 11.00 -0.62
N LYS A 33 4.13 11.34 -0.94
CA LYS A 33 3.03 10.36 -0.98
C LYS A 33 3.12 9.43 -2.19
N VAL A 34 2.62 8.21 -2.02
CA VAL A 34 2.26 7.33 -3.13
C VAL A 34 0.74 7.29 -3.25
N ASN A 35 0.24 7.39 -4.47
CA ASN A 35 -1.19 7.28 -4.78
C ASN A 35 -1.40 5.99 -5.58
N LEU A 36 -2.16 5.06 -5.01
CA LEU A 36 -2.52 3.80 -5.66
C LEU A 36 -3.77 3.92 -6.53
N HIS A 37 -4.29 5.14 -6.66
CA HIS A 37 -5.50 5.49 -7.38
C HIS A 37 -6.63 4.54 -6.97
N LYS A 38 -7.30 3.93 -7.94
CA LYS A 38 -8.36 2.92 -7.72
C LYS A 38 -7.84 1.48 -7.71
N LEU A 39 -6.52 1.27 -7.87
CA LEU A 39 -5.91 -0.04 -8.05
C LEU A 39 -5.42 -0.67 -6.73
N ALA A 40 -5.66 -0.02 -5.59
CA ALA A 40 -5.29 -0.58 -4.29
C ALA A 40 -5.90 -1.96 -4.05
N GLY A 41 -7.16 -2.15 -4.46
CA GLY A 41 -7.82 -3.45 -4.45
C GLY A 41 -7.08 -4.45 -5.34
N ASP A 42 -6.89 -4.12 -6.62
CA ASP A 42 -6.25 -4.98 -7.61
C ASP A 42 -4.84 -5.44 -7.18
N ILE A 43 -4.03 -4.50 -6.69
CA ILE A 43 -2.69 -4.78 -6.17
C ILE A 43 -2.75 -5.72 -4.96
N CYS A 44 -3.69 -5.48 -4.04
CA CYS A 44 -3.88 -6.35 -2.88
C CYS A 44 -4.34 -7.75 -3.29
N MET A 45 -5.25 -7.88 -4.28
CA MET A 45 -5.68 -9.17 -4.82
C MET A 45 -4.52 -9.94 -5.45
N ILE A 46 -3.66 -9.26 -6.21
CA ILE A 46 -2.47 -9.88 -6.82
C ILE A 46 -1.53 -10.40 -5.74
N PHE A 47 -1.22 -9.60 -4.73
CA PHE A 47 -0.25 -9.97 -3.70
C PHE A 47 -0.77 -11.00 -2.70
N ASN A 48 -2.07 -10.99 -2.36
CA ASN A 48 -2.70 -12.02 -1.55
C ASN A 48 -3.15 -13.24 -2.36
N ASN A 49 -3.13 -13.15 -3.69
CA ASN A 49 -3.64 -14.14 -4.61
C ASN A 49 -5.06 -14.61 -4.27
N ASN A 50 -5.95 -13.64 -4.02
CA ASN A 50 -7.32 -13.87 -3.55
C ASN A 50 -8.22 -12.70 -3.93
N THR A 51 -9.45 -12.97 -4.33
CA THR A 51 -10.45 -11.96 -4.73
C THR A 51 -11.15 -11.30 -3.53
N ASP A 52 -11.16 -11.94 -2.36
CA ASP A 52 -11.71 -11.36 -1.12
C ASP A 52 -10.63 -10.58 -0.36
N LEU A 53 -10.64 -9.26 -0.56
CA LEU A 53 -9.73 -8.29 0.05
C LEU A 53 -9.75 -8.30 1.58
N TYR A 54 -10.86 -8.70 2.21
CA TYR A 54 -11.05 -8.58 3.64
C TYR A 54 -10.92 -9.92 4.38
N LYS A 55 -10.68 -11.01 3.66
CA LYS A 55 -10.51 -12.34 4.25
C LYS A 55 -9.25 -12.43 5.11
N GLU A 56 -8.18 -11.77 4.70
CA GLU A 56 -6.85 -11.90 5.32
C GLU A 56 -6.22 -10.54 5.65
N THR A 57 -6.89 -9.74 6.46
CA THR A 57 -6.43 -8.38 6.83
C THR A 57 -5.12 -8.32 7.62
N ASN A 58 -4.63 -9.45 8.12
CA ASN A 58 -3.40 -9.54 8.89
C ASN A 58 -2.15 -9.87 8.06
N THR A 59 -2.29 -10.09 6.75
CA THR A 59 -1.14 -10.43 5.88
C THR A 59 -0.26 -9.21 5.62
N ILE A 60 1.01 -9.47 5.29
CA ILE A 60 1.94 -8.40 4.91
C ILE A 60 1.43 -7.64 3.67
N PRO A 61 0.97 -8.30 2.59
CA PRO A 61 0.33 -7.62 1.47
C PRO A 61 -0.82 -6.70 1.85
N TYR A 62 -1.74 -7.15 2.70
CA TYR A 62 -2.87 -6.31 3.11
C TYR A 62 -2.37 -5.07 3.86
N LYS A 63 -1.51 -5.26 4.86
CA LYS A 63 -0.95 -4.16 5.65
C LYS A 63 -0.10 -3.19 4.82
N MET A 64 0.51 -3.65 3.74
CA MET A 64 1.24 -2.80 2.79
C MET A 64 0.34 -1.85 2.01
N ILE A 65 -0.92 -2.21 1.79
CA ILE A 65 -1.85 -1.38 1.03
C ILE A 65 -2.78 -0.59 1.95
N PHE A 66 -3.24 -1.21 3.03
CA PHE A 66 -4.29 -0.68 3.91
C PHE A 66 -3.86 -0.48 5.37
N GLY A 67 -2.69 -0.98 5.78
CA GLY A 67 -2.19 -0.85 7.14
C GLY A 67 -3.08 -1.54 8.18
N HIS A 68 -2.88 -1.18 9.45
CA HIS A 68 -3.83 -1.51 10.50
C HIS A 68 -5.03 -0.58 10.40
N GLN A 69 -6.23 -1.16 10.39
CA GLN A 69 -7.45 -0.39 10.29
C GLN A 69 -7.55 0.60 11.45
N ILE A 70 -7.67 1.88 11.08
CA ILE A 70 -8.01 2.96 11.99
C ILE A 70 -9.12 3.73 11.30
N GLU A 71 -10.23 3.96 11.99
CA GLU A 71 -11.32 4.79 11.47
C GLU A 71 -11.29 6.13 12.19
N LYS A 72 -10.64 7.13 11.56
CA LYS A 72 -10.58 8.49 12.08
C LYS A 72 -10.72 9.50 10.95
N THR A 73 -11.52 10.53 11.19
CA THR A 73 -11.62 11.67 10.28
C THR A 73 -10.84 12.86 10.84
N ILE A 74 -9.95 13.43 10.03
CA ILE A 74 -9.18 14.62 10.39
C ILE A 74 -9.35 15.66 9.28
N GLY A 75 -10.02 16.77 9.63
CA GLY A 75 -10.42 17.77 8.63
C GLY A 75 -11.36 17.15 7.61
N THR A 76 -10.97 17.16 6.33
CA THR A 76 -11.71 16.54 5.22
C THR A 76 -11.19 15.16 4.83
N ARG A 77 -10.16 14.65 5.50
CA ARG A 77 -9.52 13.37 5.16
C ARG A 77 -10.02 12.25 6.05
N GLU A 78 -10.34 11.14 5.43
CA GLU A 78 -10.62 9.89 6.12
C GLU A 78 -9.35 9.05 6.17
N ILE A 79 -8.90 8.78 7.38
CA ILE A 79 -7.78 7.89 7.65
C ILE A 79 -8.39 6.51 7.85
N TYR A 80 -7.89 5.57 7.08
CA TYR A 80 -8.33 4.16 7.09
C TYR A 80 -7.28 3.24 7.67
N GLY A 81 -6.00 3.65 7.62
CA GLY A 81 -4.88 2.80 7.94
C GLY A 81 -3.73 3.52 8.60
N PHE A 82 -3.05 2.81 9.49
CA PHE A 82 -1.76 3.20 10.03
C PHE A 82 -0.82 2.02 10.04
N LEU A 83 0.45 2.28 9.72
CA LEU A 83 1.50 1.30 9.85
C LEU A 83 2.63 1.84 10.75
N PRO A 84 2.90 1.18 11.89
CA PRO A 84 4.03 1.49 12.75
C PRO A 84 5.36 1.41 12.02
N THR A 85 6.33 2.20 12.48
CA THR A 85 7.69 2.19 11.92
C THR A 85 8.31 0.79 11.99
N LEU A 86 8.10 0.05 13.08
CA LEU A 86 8.63 -1.31 13.23
C LEU A 86 8.08 -2.31 12.20
N GLU A 87 6.87 -2.10 11.67
CA GLU A 87 6.27 -3.00 10.68
C GLU A 87 6.69 -2.67 9.24
N VAL A 88 7.19 -1.47 8.97
CA VAL A 88 7.77 -1.10 7.66
C VAL A 88 8.90 -2.07 7.26
N LYS A 89 9.72 -2.49 8.23
CA LYS A 89 10.78 -3.47 7.97
C LYS A 89 10.23 -4.80 7.46
N GLN A 90 9.12 -5.28 8.01
CA GLN A 90 8.53 -6.56 7.61
C GLN A 90 8.01 -6.50 6.17
N ILE A 91 7.46 -5.36 5.78
CA ILE A 91 7.04 -5.11 4.40
C ILE A 91 8.24 -5.09 3.45
N VAL A 92 9.30 -4.36 3.80
CA VAL A 92 10.52 -4.31 2.97
C VAL A 92 11.16 -5.68 2.83
N ASP A 93 11.24 -6.45 3.93
CA ASP A 93 11.75 -7.82 3.90
C ASP A 93 10.91 -8.69 2.95
N TRP A 94 9.58 -8.56 2.96
CA TRP A 94 8.68 -9.28 2.04
C TRP A 94 8.86 -8.86 0.58
N ILE A 95 8.98 -7.55 0.31
CA ILE A 95 9.25 -7.00 -1.03
C ILE A 95 10.52 -7.63 -1.60
N GLN A 96 11.60 -7.65 -0.81
CA GLN A 96 12.90 -8.18 -1.22
C GLN A 96 12.89 -9.70 -1.40
N GLN A 97 12.22 -10.43 -0.49
CA GLN A 97 12.10 -11.88 -0.57
C GLN A 97 11.37 -12.32 -1.85
N ASN A 98 10.33 -11.57 -2.25
CA ASN A 98 9.54 -11.85 -3.44
C ASN A 98 10.05 -11.10 -4.69
N LYS A 99 11.11 -10.28 -4.55
CA LYS A 99 11.72 -9.48 -5.62
C LYS A 99 10.72 -8.54 -6.32
N ILE A 100 9.74 -8.04 -5.57
CA ILE A 100 8.65 -7.19 -6.09
C ILE A 100 9.17 -5.86 -6.63
N ASP A 101 10.31 -5.41 -6.10
CA ASP A 101 11.04 -4.24 -6.58
C ASP A 101 11.62 -4.41 -7.99
N THR A 102 11.59 -5.61 -8.56
CA THR A 102 12.04 -5.89 -9.94
C THR A 102 10.87 -6.29 -10.83
N GLU A 103 10.90 -5.86 -12.10
CA GLU A 103 9.88 -6.21 -13.09
C GLU A 103 9.67 -7.72 -13.16
N SER A 104 10.78 -8.48 -13.25
CA SER A 104 10.75 -9.94 -13.33
C SER A 104 10.10 -10.60 -12.11
N GLY A 105 10.32 -10.05 -10.91
CA GLY A 105 9.77 -10.61 -9.68
C GLY A 105 8.28 -10.32 -9.57
N PHE A 106 7.85 -9.09 -9.84
CA PHE A 106 6.44 -8.75 -9.89
C PHE A 106 5.69 -9.56 -10.96
N PHE A 107 6.25 -9.69 -12.17
CA PHE A 107 5.62 -10.46 -13.24
C PHE A 107 5.46 -11.93 -12.85
N ASN A 108 6.45 -12.51 -12.17
CA ASN A 108 6.33 -13.87 -11.68
C ASN A 108 5.19 -14.00 -10.66
N VAL A 109 5.01 -13.03 -9.75
CA VAL A 109 3.87 -13.05 -8.82
C VAL A 109 2.54 -12.92 -9.58
N TYR A 110 2.44 -11.97 -10.50
CA TYR A 110 1.25 -11.75 -11.33
C TYR A 110 0.85 -13.00 -12.13
N GLU A 111 1.81 -13.64 -12.81
CA GLU A 111 1.52 -14.81 -13.66
C GLU A 111 1.10 -16.05 -12.85
N ASN A 112 1.55 -16.16 -11.61
CA ASN A 112 1.19 -17.26 -10.71
C ASN A 112 -0.09 -17.00 -9.89
N THR A 113 -0.81 -15.91 -10.18
CA THR A 113 -2.14 -15.68 -9.59
C THR A 113 -3.15 -16.75 -10.04
N LEU A 114 -4.12 -17.04 -9.18
CA LEU A 114 -5.23 -17.94 -9.48
C LEU A 114 -6.06 -17.39 -10.64
N GLN A 115 -6.67 -18.30 -11.40
CA GLN A 115 -7.50 -17.94 -12.54
C GLN A 115 -8.64 -16.99 -12.14
N GLU A 116 -9.26 -17.22 -10.98
CA GLU A 116 -10.32 -16.34 -10.45
C GLU A 116 -9.85 -14.91 -10.20
N VAL A 117 -8.59 -14.72 -9.77
CA VAL A 117 -8.02 -13.39 -9.56
C VAL A 117 -7.80 -12.71 -10.92
N LYS A 118 -7.30 -13.43 -11.92
CA LYS A 118 -7.11 -12.89 -13.27
C LYS A 118 -8.44 -12.46 -13.91
N GLU A 119 -9.48 -13.28 -13.74
CA GLU A 119 -10.83 -12.97 -14.23
C GLU A 119 -11.43 -11.74 -13.54
N GLU A 120 -11.24 -11.59 -12.24
CA GLU A 120 -11.68 -10.41 -11.49
C GLU A 120 -10.94 -9.15 -11.96
N LEU A 121 -9.62 -9.23 -12.15
CA LEU A 121 -8.81 -8.12 -12.68
C LEU A 121 -9.27 -7.68 -14.08
N GLU A 122 -9.55 -8.64 -14.96
CA GLU A 122 -10.09 -8.38 -16.30
C GLU A 122 -11.49 -7.76 -16.24
N TYR A 123 -12.35 -8.25 -15.35
CA TYR A 123 -13.69 -7.70 -15.14
C TYR A 123 -13.68 -6.23 -14.72
N TRP A 124 -12.70 -5.83 -13.89
CA TRP A 124 -12.53 -4.45 -13.45
C TRP A 124 -11.72 -3.57 -14.41
N ASP A 125 -11.34 -4.09 -15.58
CA ASP A 125 -10.50 -3.39 -16.56
C ASP A 125 -9.16 -2.93 -15.93
N SER A 126 -8.57 -3.82 -15.12
CA SER A 126 -7.27 -3.57 -14.48
C SER A 126 -6.18 -3.41 -15.54
N PRO A 127 -5.22 -2.49 -15.35
CA PRO A 127 -4.09 -2.36 -16.26
C PRO A 127 -3.28 -3.65 -16.35
N ASP A 128 -2.56 -3.81 -17.46
CA ASP A 128 -1.66 -4.94 -17.59
C ASP A 128 -0.50 -4.88 -16.57
N LYS A 129 0.18 -6.01 -16.38
CA LYS A 129 1.29 -6.13 -15.43
C LYS A 129 2.43 -5.13 -15.67
N THR A 130 2.67 -4.71 -16.91
CA THR A 130 3.72 -3.73 -17.24
C THR A 130 3.31 -2.35 -16.74
N GLU A 131 2.07 -1.94 -17.04
CA GLU A 131 1.52 -0.67 -16.56
C GLU A 131 1.41 -0.64 -15.03
N LEU A 132 0.95 -1.73 -14.41
CA LEU A 132 0.92 -1.90 -12.96
C LEU A 132 2.31 -1.72 -12.35
N TYR A 133 3.33 -2.36 -12.93
CA TYR A 133 4.68 -2.30 -12.40
C TYR A 133 5.26 -0.89 -12.43
N GLU A 134 5.27 -0.26 -13.61
CA GLU A 134 5.94 1.04 -13.80
C GLU A 134 5.22 2.18 -13.06
N ASN A 135 3.89 2.17 -13.05
CA ASN A 135 3.12 3.30 -12.52
C ASN A 135 2.74 3.15 -11.04
N TYR A 136 2.74 1.93 -10.49
CA TYR A 136 2.22 1.69 -9.13
C TYR A 136 3.18 0.88 -8.27
N ILE A 137 3.63 -0.30 -8.72
CA ILE A 137 4.44 -1.19 -7.88
C ILE A 137 5.82 -0.60 -7.60
N LYS A 138 6.52 -0.14 -8.63
CA LYS A 138 7.86 0.43 -8.47
C LYS A 138 7.86 1.70 -7.60
N PRO A 139 6.97 2.69 -7.81
CA PRO A 139 6.82 3.79 -6.86
C PRO A 139 6.49 3.35 -5.42
N LEU A 140 5.64 2.32 -5.26
CA LEU A 140 5.29 1.78 -3.94
C LEU A 140 6.50 1.12 -3.25
N THR A 141 7.28 0.32 -3.96
CA THR A 141 8.49 -0.31 -3.39
C THR A 141 9.55 0.72 -3.03
N ASP A 142 9.77 1.72 -3.91
CA ASP A 142 10.69 2.83 -3.64
C ASP A 142 10.25 3.63 -2.40
N PHE A 143 8.94 3.88 -2.28
CA PHE A 143 8.36 4.53 -1.12
C PHE A 143 8.67 3.78 0.18
N TYR A 144 8.49 2.46 0.20
CA TYR A 144 8.77 1.62 1.37
C TYR A 144 10.26 1.53 1.70
N PHE A 145 11.14 1.47 0.69
CA PHE A 145 12.58 1.51 0.93
C PHE A 145 13.04 2.82 1.55
N VAL A 146 12.50 3.96 1.10
CA VAL A 146 12.78 5.26 1.73
C VAL A 146 12.18 5.33 3.13
N ALA A 147 10.95 4.85 3.33
CA ALA A 147 10.32 4.81 4.65
C ALA A 147 11.15 4.03 5.67
N LEU A 148 11.72 2.89 5.27
CA LEU A 148 12.62 2.12 6.14
C LEU A 148 13.90 2.91 6.46
N LYS A 149 14.52 3.53 5.44
CA LYS A 149 15.77 4.29 5.60
C LYS A 149 15.61 5.50 6.53
N GLU A 150 14.47 6.17 6.45
CA GLU A 150 14.16 7.38 7.21
C GLU A 150 13.42 7.08 8.53
N GLU A 151 13.23 5.81 8.87
CA GLU A 151 12.48 5.35 10.05
C GLU A 151 11.07 5.99 10.14
N ASN A 152 10.35 6.03 9.02
CA ASN A 152 9.02 6.60 8.96
C ASN A 152 7.94 5.59 9.37
N ALA A 153 6.88 6.10 9.99
CA ALA A 153 5.59 5.41 10.01
C ALA A 153 4.78 5.79 8.75
N ILE A 154 3.69 5.08 8.49
CA ILE A 154 2.84 5.34 7.31
C ILE A 154 1.40 5.58 7.73
N ILE A 155 0.79 6.63 7.17
CA ILE A 155 -0.65 6.90 7.24
C ILE A 155 -1.26 6.58 5.89
N ILE A 156 -2.44 5.95 5.91
CA ILE A 156 -3.17 5.54 4.72
C ILE A 156 -4.55 6.21 4.75
N THR A 157 -4.84 6.97 3.70
CA THR A 157 -6.08 7.72 3.56
C THR A 157 -6.85 7.29 2.33
N GLY A 158 -8.17 7.42 2.40
CA GLY A 158 -9.08 7.29 1.28
C GLY A 158 -9.61 8.68 0.94
N GLU A 159 -9.52 9.04 -0.34
CA GLU A 159 -9.98 10.32 -0.88
C GLU A 159 -10.94 10.12 -2.08
#